data_AF-K2CVC2-F1
#
_entry.id   AF-K2CVC2-F1
#
_cell.length_a   1.000
_cell.length_b   1.000
_cell.length_c   1.000
_cell.angle_alpha   90.00
_cell.angle_beta   90.00
_cell.angle_gamma   90.00
#
_symmetry.space_group_name_H-M   'P 1'
#
loop_
_entity.id
_entity.type
_entity.pdbx_description
1 polymer ?
#
loop_
_entity_poly.entity_id
_entity_poly.type
_entity_poly.pdbx_seq_one_letter_code
_entity_poly.pdbx_strand_id
1 'polypeptide(L)'
;MFKKPFNPPSYLIILLILVAGFMGIIYFSIKIKPKTLSSNRQQPAALASLVPSPTASSNQSTVISLSPSPQNRQENRLSEKGIGFDLNVIEPKIRSLSALQFKFSNEANTELVKSFEIRIPAGWEFTKGEVVGRDAIVGKAVLNMIVNDKPQVAEAQVLNDQDTQGHKARFIVVLLGSKFDVFVDQKEEGSHSITMERSVIEGIKPPSSIEVTIFSEIFKGPDSAGDYSFEASAKLFDESILQFRKTISLN
;
A
#
# COMPACT_ATOMS: atom_id res chain seq x y z
N MET A 1 -69.82 -28.54 10.53
CA MET A 1 -68.39 -28.65 10.88
C MET A 1 -67.64 -27.62 10.04
N PHE A 2 -67.38 -26.41 10.58
CA PHE A 2 -66.76 -25.31 9.83
C PHE A 2 -65.24 -25.41 9.91
N LYS A 3 -64.56 -25.56 8.76
CA LYS A 3 -63.09 -25.53 8.66
C LYS A 3 -62.60 -24.10 8.95
N LYS A 4 -61.75 -23.95 9.95
CA LYS A 4 -61.07 -22.69 10.26
C LYS A 4 -60.12 -22.31 9.11
N PRO A 5 -60.10 -21.06 8.64
CA PRO A 5 -59.17 -20.62 7.60
C PRO A 5 -57.73 -20.64 8.12
N PHE A 6 -56.82 -21.17 7.30
CA PHE A 6 -55.39 -21.24 7.58
C PHE A 6 -54.77 -19.87 7.29
N ASN A 7 -54.47 -19.11 8.33
CA ASN A 7 -53.67 -17.90 8.21
C ASN A 7 -52.19 -18.29 8.27
N PRO A 8 -51.42 -18.13 7.18
CA PRO A 8 -49.99 -18.36 7.23
C PRO A 8 -49.36 -17.41 8.24
N PRO A 9 -48.34 -17.86 8.99
CA PRO A 9 -47.65 -17.01 9.94
C PRO A 9 -47.04 -15.78 9.25
N SER A 10 -47.17 -14.60 9.87
CA SER A 10 -46.70 -13.33 9.32
C SER A 10 -45.20 -13.34 8.95
N TYR A 11 -44.38 -14.15 9.64
CA TYR A 11 -42.95 -14.29 9.35
C TYR A 11 -42.67 -14.93 7.97
N LEU A 12 -43.56 -15.78 7.45
CA LEU A 12 -43.40 -16.42 6.14
C LEU A 12 -43.60 -15.41 5.00
N ILE A 13 -44.49 -14.43 5.20
CA ILE A 13 -44.74 -13.36 4.23
C ILE A 13 -43.53 -12.41 4.17
N ILE A 14 -42.98 -12.05 5.34
CA ILE A 14 -41.80 -11.17 5.43
C ILE A 14 -40.59 -11.84 4.77
N LEU A 15 -40.38 -13.14 5.00
CA LEU A 15 -39.29 -13.90 4.38
C LEU A 15 -39.40 -13.94 2.85
N LEU A 16 -40.61 -14.15 2.31
CA LEU A 16 -40.86 -14.14 0.86
C LEU A 16 -40.54 -12.78 0.23
N ILE A 17 -40.86 -11.68 0.91
CA ILE A 17 -40.57 -10.31 0.43
C ILE A 17 -39.05 -10.07 0.39
N LEU A 18 -38.31 -10.48 1.44
CA LEU A 18 -36.86 -10.33 1.50
C LEU A 18 -36.15 -11.15 0.41
N VAL A 19 -36.58 -12.40 0.19
CA VAL A 19 -36.01 -13.26 -0.86
C VAL A 19 -36.28 -12.68 -2.26
N ALA A 20 -37.48 -12.17 -2.52
CA ALA A 20 -37.81 -11.54 -3.79
C ALA A 20 -37.00 -10.26 -4.03
N GLY A 21 -36.81 -9.42 -3.00
CA GLY A 21 -35.98 -8.21 -3.08
C GLY A 21 -34.52 -8.53 -3.38
N PHE A 22 -33.95 -9.53 -2.70
CA PHE A 22 -32.56 -9.93 -2.89
C PHE A 22 -32.31 -10.49 -4.31
N MET A 23 -33.23 -11.31 -4.82
CA MET A 23 -33.16 -11.84 -6.19
C MET A 23 -33.27 -10.73 -7.25
N GLY A 24 -34.08 -9.69 -6.99
CA GLY A 24 -34.18 -8.51 -7.86
C GLY A 24 -32.87 -7.73 -7.99
N ILE A 25 -32.15 -7.55 -6.87
CA ILE A 25 -30.85 -6.85 -6.85
C ILE A 25 -29.79 -7.66 -7.61
N ILE A 26 -29.73 -8.98 -7.41
CA ILE A 26 -28.79 -9.85 -8.14
C ILE A 26 -29.08 -9.80 -9.65
N TYR A 27 -30.35 -9.89 -10.06
CA TYR A 27 -30.74 -9.81 -11.46
C TYR A 27 -30.33 -8.47 -12.09
N PHE A 28 -30.50 -7.36 -11.37
CA PHE A 28 -30.10 -6.04 -11.84
C PHE A 28 -28.58 -5.92 -12.02
N SER A 29 -27.79 -6.41 -11.06
CA SER A 29 -26.33 -6.38 -11.12
C SER A 29 -25.75 -7.20 -12.27
N ILE A 30 -26.39 -8.32 -12.65
CA ILE A 30 -25.94 -9.15 -13.79
C ILE A 30 -26.30 -8.51 -15.15
N LYS A 31 -27.37 -7.71 -15.22
CA LYS A 31 -27.84 -7.13 -16.48
C LYS A 31 -27.05 -5.88 -16.93
N ILE A 32 -26.28 -5.28 -16.03
CA ILE A 32 -25.38 -4.16 -16.38
C ILE A 32 -24.11 -4.74 -17.02
N LYS A 33 -24.13 -4.88 -18.36
CA LYS A 33 -22.90 -5.18 -19.11
C LYS A 33 -21.94 -4.00 -19.02
N PRO A 34 -20.66 -4.19 -18.64
CA PRO A 34 -19.66 -3.14 -18.74
C PRO A 34 -19.38 -2.83 -20.21
N LYS A 35 -19.54 -1.56 -20.58
CA LYS A 35 -19.17 -1.02 -21.89
C LYS A 35 -17.64 -1.01 -21.97
N THR A 36 -17.06 -1.96 -22.68
CA THR A 36 -15.63 -2.07 -22.95
C THR A 36 -15.15 -0.84 -23.73
N LEU A 37 -14.36 0.01 -23.07
CA LEU A 37 -13.59 1.06 -23.73
C LEU A 37 -12.30 0.44 -24.29
N SER A 38 -12.35 0.09 -25.57
CA SER A 38 -11.18 -0.28 -26.37
C SER A 38 -10.38 0.99 -26.71
N SER A 39 -9.32 1.29 -25.95
CA SER A 39 -8.34 2.30 -26.35
C SER A 39 -7.13 1.64 -27.00
N ASN A 40 -7.20 1.63 -28.32
CA ASN A 40 -6.12 1.37 -29.27
C ASN A 40 -4.93 2.31 -28.97
N ARG A 41 -3.75 1.77 -28.65
CA ARG A 41 -2.49 2.52 -28.81
C ARG A 41 -1.44 1.63 -29.44
N GLN A 42 -1.06 2.07 -30.63
CA GLN A 42 -0.08 1.48 -31.53
C GLN A 42 1.32 1.44 -30.90
N GLN A 43 1.94 0.30 -31.10
CA GLN A 43 3.38 0.04 -31.00
C GLN A 43 4.06 0.54 -32.29
N PRO A 44 5.29 1.08 -32.19
CA PRO A 44 6.26 0.92 -33.25
C PRO A 44 7.39 -0.01 -32.80
N ALA A 45 7.73 -0.93 -33.69
CA ALA A 45 8.89 -1.82 -33.65
C ALA A 45 10.15 -1.13 -34.20
N ALA A 46 11.28 -1.85 -34.09
CA ALA A 46 12.65 -1.61 -34.57
C ALA A 46 13.58 -1.01 -33.49
N LEU A 47 14.73 -1.60 -33.13
CA LEU A 47 15.73 -2.29 -33.96
C LEU A 47 16.38 -3.48 -33.24
N ALA A 48 16.83 -4.42 -34.07
CA ALA A 48 17.52 -5.65 -33.71
C ALA A 48 19.05 -5.48 -33.59
N SER A 49 19.62 -6.37 -32.77
CA SER A 49 20.98 -6.95 -32.73
C SER A 49 22.20 -6.03 -32.54
N LEU A 50 23.03 -6.36 -31.55
CA LEU A 50 24.31 -7.07 -31.76
C LEU A 50 24.95 -7.46 -30.41
N VAL A 51 25.09 -8.77 -30.20
CA VAL A 51 25.95 -9.42 -29.20
C VAL A 51 27.35 -9.58 -29.81
N PRO A 52 28.43 -9.39 -29.03
CA PRO A 52 29.27 -10.54 -28.71
C PRO A 52 29.81 -10.56 -27.27
N SER A 53 29.66 -11.70 -26.59
CA SER A 53 30.57 -12.17 -25.51
C SER A 53 31.81 -12.77 -26.17
N PRO A 54 33.03 -12.65 -25.58
CA PRO A 54 33.53 -13.63 -24.59
C PRO A 54 34.39 -12.92 -23.50
N THR A 55 34.92 -13.47 -22.40
CA THR A 55 35.52 -14.77 -22.07
C THR A 55 35.67 -14.82 -20.55
N ALA A 56 35.61 -16.02 -19.97
CA ALA A 56 35.95 -16.28 -18.57
C ALA A 56 37.43 -16.01 -18.27
N SER A 57 37.72 -15.43 -17.10
CA SER A 57 39.02 -15.58 -16.45
C SER A 57 38.85 -15.51 -14.94
N SER A 58 39.11 -16.64 -14.30
CA SER A 58 39.28 -16.81 -12.86
C SER A 58 40.57 -16.13 -12.42
N ASN A 59 40.52 -15.31 -11.36
CA ASN A 59 41.66 -15.14 -10.45
C ASN A 59 41.24 -14.59 -9.09
N GLN A 60 41.36 -15.46 -8.08
CA GLN A 60 41.84 -15.24 -6.71
C GLN A 60 41.32 -14.00 -5.95
N SER A 61 40.41 -14.27 -4.99
CA SER A 61 40.07 -13.37 -3.89
C SER A 61 41.26 -13.23 -2.92
N THR A 62 41.97 -12.11 -3.00
CA THR A 62 42.86 -11.65 -1.94
C THR A 62 42.04 -10.88 -0.90
N VAL A 63 42.05 -11.36 0.34
CA VAL A 63 41.53 -10.66 1.51
C VAL A 63 42.42 -9.44 1.76
N ILE A 64 41.86 -8.23 1.61
CA ILE A 64 42.45 -7.01 2.18
C ILE A 64 41.32 -6.24 2.88
N SER A 65 41.40 -6.22 4.21
CA SER A 65 40.64 -5.36 5.10
C SER A 65 41.12 -3.92 4.93
N LEU A 66 40.23 -3.01 4.53
CA LEU A 66 40.43 -1.56 4.58
C LEU A 66 39.16 -0.90 5.11
N SER A 67 39.39 0.05 6.01
CA SER A 67 38.46 0.81 6.85
C SER A 67 37.18 1.31 6.15
N PRO A 68 36.06 1.44 6.89
CA PRO A 68 34.76 1.75 6.32
C PRO A 68 34.71 3.20 5.81
N SER A 69 34.57 3.37 4.49
CA SER A 69 33.90 4.54 3.94
C SER A 69 32.40 4.44 4.21
N PRO A 70 31.67 5.55 4.39
CA PRO A 70 30.23 5.52 4.64
C PRO A 70 29.51 5.13 3.34
N GLN A 71 29.46 3.83 3.07
CA GLN A 71 28.52 3.26 2.14
C GLN A 71 27.14 3.34 2.77
N ASN A 72 26.20 3.89 2.00
CA ASN A 72 24.76 3.77 2.19
C ASN A 72 24.41 2.32 2.53
N ARG A 73 24.41 1.97 3.82
CA ARG A 73 24.07 0.63 4.29
C ARG A 73 22.56 0.55 4.24
N GLN A 74 22.04 0.11 3.11
CA GLN A 74 20.71 -0.50 3.07
C GLN A 74 20.78 -1.76 3.91
N GLU A 75 20.58 -1.62 5.21
CA GLU A 75 20.12 -2.71 6.03
C GLU A 75 18.69 -2.99 5.60
N ASN A 76 18.57 -3.85 4.59
CA ASN A 76 17.35 -4.59 4.31
C ASN A 76 17.14 -5.58 5.48
N ARG A 77 16.88 -5.02 6.67
CA ARG A 77 16.80 -5.75 7.92
C ARG A 77 15.39 -6.27 8.03
N LEU A 78 15.21 -7.44 7.47
CA LEU A 78 14.20 -8.34 7.93
C LEU A 78 14.34 -8.48 9.46
N SER A 79 13.25 -8.24 10.18
CA SER A 79 13.20 -8.45 11.63
C SER A 79 13.39 -9.92 11.97
N GLU A 80 13.68 -10.22 13.24
CA GLU A 80 13.75 -11.60 13.75
C GLU A 80 12.42 -12.37 13.57
N LYS A 81 11.30 -11.64 13.40
CA LYS A 81 9.98 -12.20 13.10
C LYS A 81 9.68 -12.36 11.60
N GLY A 82 10.68 -12.15 10.74
CA GLY A 82 10.58 -12.29 9.29
C GLY A 82 9.78 -11.19 8.59
N ILE A 83 9.63 -10.03 9.25
CA ILE A 83 8.99 -8.83 8.67
C ILE A 83 10.05 -7.87 8.16
N GLY A 84 9.98 -7.51 6.88
CA GLY A 84 10.82 -6.50 6.25
C GLY A 84 10.09 -5.17 6.09
N PHE A 85 10.86 -4.09 6.13
CA PHE A 85 10.43 -2.74 5.77
C PHE A 85 11.44 -2.12 4.81
N ASP A 86 10.97 -1.60 3.70
CA ASP A 86 11.77 -0.77 2.79
C ASP A 86 11.05 0.56 2.57
N LEU A 87 11.83 1.62 2.42
CA LEU A 87 11.35 2.95 2.15
C LEU A 87 12.32 3.65 1.20
N ASN A 88 11.74 4.27 0.18
CA ASN A 88 12.46 5.03 -0.82
C ASN A 88 11.74 6.36 -1.08
N VAL A 89 12.51 7.39 -1.38
CA VAL A 89 11.98 8.63 -1.94
C VAL A 89 12.44 8.73 -3.38
N ILE A 90 11.48 8.82 -4.28
CA ILE A 90 11.71 8.96 -5.72
C ILE A 90 11.86 10.45 -6.03
N GLU A 91 12.91 10.78 -6.77
CA GLU A 91 13.35 12.16 -7.01
C GLU A 91 13.58 12.96 -5.72
N PRO A 92 14.46 12.49 -4.81
CA PRO A 92 14.70 13.12 -3.53
C PRO A 92 15.52 14.40 -3.75
N LYS A 93 14.84 15.53 -3.95
CA LYS A 93 15.44 16.83 -4.22
C LYS A 93 14.90 17.88 -3.26
N ILE A 94 15.80 18.77 -2.84
CA ILE A 94 15.47 19.90 -1.98
C ILE A 94 14.42 20.78 -2.66
N ARG A 95 13.35 21.10 -1.93
CA ARG A 95 12.23 21.96 -2.35
C ARG A 95 11.51 21.49 -3.63
N SER A 96 11.69 20.24 -4.04
CA SER A 96 11.03 19.67 -5.21
C SER A 96 9.85 18.81 -4.78
N LEU A 97 8.93 18.59 -5.70
CA LEU A 97 8.00 17.47 -5.60
C LEU A 97 8.79 16.16 -5.63
N SER A 98 8.41 15.19 -4.80
CA SER A 98 9.04 13.88 -4.66
C SER A 98 7.97 12.85 -4.38
N ALA A 99 8.14 11.60 -4.80
CA ALA A 99 7.20 10.54 -4.43
C ALA A 99 7.74 9.71 -3.27
N LEU A 100 6.88 9.33 -2.32
CA LEU A 100 7.24 8.48 -1.20
C LEU A 100 6.77 7.06 -1.48
N GLN A 101 7.69 6.09 -1.51
CA GLN A 101 7.38 4.69 -1.65
C GLN A 101 7.79 3.95 -0.37
N PHE A 102 6.92 3.12 0.15
CA PHE A 102 7.24 2.23 1.27
C PHE A 102 6.62 0.85 1.07
N LYS A 103 7.28 -0.16 1.63
CA LYS A 103 6.89 -1.55 1.50
C LYS A 103 7.06 -2.27 2.82
N PHE A 104 6.01 -2.96 3.25
CA PHE A 104 6.12 -4.00 4.27
C PHE A 104 6.07 -5.37 3.59
N SER A 105 6.95 -6.27 4.00
CA SER A 105 6.97 -7.66 3.53
C SER A 105 7.01 -8.65 4.68
N ASN A 106 6.44 -9.82 4.46
CA ASN A 106 6.36 -10.94 5.39
C ASN A 106 6.98 -12.16 4.70
N GLU A 107 7.93 -12.84 5.35
CA GLU A 107 8.44 -14.12 4.87
C GLU A 107 7.42 -15.24 5.03
N ALA A 108 7.66 -16.39 4.39
CA ALA A 108 6.83 -17.58 4.56
C ALA A 108 6.73 -17.98 6.05
N ASN A 109 5.55 -18.44 6.46
CA ASN A 109 5.28 -18.90 7.84
C ASN A 109 5.48 -17.83 8.94
N THR A 110 5.43 -16.55 8.59
CA THR A 110 5.45 -15.44 9.54
C THR A 110 4.04 -14.94 9.85
N GLU A 111 3.93 -14.01 10.78
CA GLU A 111 2.67 -13.34 11.05
C GLU A 111 2.45 -12.17 10.08
N LEU A 112 1.20 -11.83 9.78
CA LEU A 112 0.88 -10.67 8.94
C LEU A 112 0.98 -9.36 9.74
N VAL A 113 1.38 -8.28 9.07
CA VAL A 113 1.29 -6.94 9.65
C VAL A 113 -0.18 -6.55 9.78
N LYS A 114 -0.61 -6.22 11.01
CA LYS A 114 -1.97 -5.79 11.37
C LYS A 114 -2.15 -4.28 11.16
N SER A 115 -1.21 -3.48 11.63
CA SER A 115 -1.20 -2.04 11.41
C SER A 115 0.23 -1.52 11.32
N PHE A 116 0.40 -0.33 10.75
CA PHE A 116 1.69 0.35 10.73
C PHE A 116 1.56 1.85 10.97
N GLU A 117 2.64 2.44 11.47
CA GLU A 117 2.87 3.88 11.52
C GLU A 117 4.22 4.17 10.88
N ILE A 118 4.29 5.13 9.96
CA ILE A 118 5.54 5.64 9.39
C ILE A 118 5.69 7.08 9.85
N ARG A 119 6.79 7.37 10.55
CA ARG A 119 7.18 8.72 10.96
C ARG A 119 8.14 9.30 9.95
N ILE A 120 7.77 10.48 9.46
CA ILE A 120 8.47 11.23 8.44
C ILE A 120 9.10 12.43 9.14
N PRO A 121 10.43 12.62 9.01
CA PRO A 121 11.14 13.66 9.72
C PRO A 121 10.71 15.06 9.27
N ALA A 122 10.98 16.04 10.12
CA ALA A 122 10.73 17.44 9.80
C ALA A 122 11.43 17.88 8.50
N GLY A 123 10.84 18.86 7.83
CA GLY A 123 11.29 19.38 6.53
C GLY A 123 10.50 18.82 5.35
N TRP A 124 10.08 17.55 5.41
CA TRP A 124 9.17 16.99 4.39
C TRP A 124 7.76 17.48 4.61
N GLU A 125 7.02 17.72 3.52
CA GLU A 125 5.68 18.32 3.60
C GLU A 125 4.65 17.56 2.77
N PHE A 126 3.48 17.37 3.36
CA PHE A 126 2.29 16.90 2.65
C PHE A 126 1.35 18.05 2.31
N THR A 127 0.77 18.02 1.12
CA THR A 127 -0.37 18.88 0.81
C THR A 127 -1.56 18.47 1.68
N LYS A 128 -2.29 19.45 2.24
CA LYS A 128 -3.49 19.19 3.04
C LYS A 128 -4.56 18.48 2.19
N GLY A 129 -5.20 17.45 2.74
CA GLY A 129 -6.22 16.68 2.01
C GLY A 129 -7.43 17.52 1.60
N GLU A 130 -7.76 18.56 2.37
CA GLU A 130 -8.88 19.47 2.10
C GLU A 130 -8.76 20.23 0.77
N VAL A 131 -7.52 20.55 0.37
CA VAL A 131 -7.26 21.31 -0.88
C VAL A 131 -7.05 20.41 -2.09
N VAL A 132 -6.87 19.10 -1.88
CA VAL A 132 -6.83 18.10 -2.93
C VAL A 132 -8.26 17.69 -3.27
N GLY A 133 -8.58 17.50 -4.55
CA GLY A 133 -9.94 17.10 -4.95
C GLY A 133 -10.37 15.80 -4.28
N ARG A 134 -11.66 15.68 -3.93
CA ARG A 134 -12.22 14.41 -3.48
C ARG A 134 -12.06 13.36 -4.57
N ASP A 135 -11.70 12.14 -4.18
CA ASP A 135 -11.42 11.00 -5.06
C ASP A 135 -10.24 11.23 -6.03
N ALA A 136 -9.46 12.29 -5.83
CA ALA A 136 -8.23 12.47 -6.60
C ALA A 136 -7.26 11.33 -6.30
N ILE A 137 -6.64 10.79 -7.34
CA ILE A 137 -5.62 9.76 -7.20
C ILE A 137 -4.35 10.42 -6.67
N VAL A 138 -3.97 10.07 -5.44
CA VAL A 138 -2.76 10.57 -4.77
C VAL A 138 -1.67 9.51 -4.66
N GLY A 139 -1.94 8.30 -5.13
CA GLY A 139 -0.99 7.21 -5.08
C GLY A 139 -1.50 5.89 -5.64
N LYS A 140 -0.69 4.84 -5.47
CA LYS A 140 -0.99 3.46 -5.81
C LYS A 140 -0.58 2.53 -4.66
N ALA A 141 -1.37 1.48 -4.44
CA ALA A 141 -1.01 0.38 -3.55
C ALA A 141 -0.97 -0.94 -4.34
N VAL A 142 0.02 -1.78 -4.06
CA VAL A 142 0.18 -3.12 -4.65
C VAL A 142 0.34 -4.12 -3.51
N LEU A 143 -0.56 -5.09 -3.45
CA LEU A 143 -0.55 -6.18 -2.49
C LEU A 143 -0.18 -7.47 -3.21
N ASN A 144 1.00 -8.01 -2.92
CA ASN A 144 1.44 -9.34 -3.34
C ASN A 144 1.15 -10.32 -2.20
N MET A 145 0.56 -11.47 -2.50
CA MET A 145 0.11 -12.42 -1.47
C MET A 145 -0.08 -13.83 -2.01
N ILE A 146 -0.24 -14.78 -1.10
CA ILE A 146 -0.74 -16.11 -1.42
C ILE A 146 -2.19 -16.24 -0.93
N VAL A 147 -3.10 -16.59 -1.84
CA VAL A 147 -4.52 -16.88 -1.56
C VAL A 147 -4.85 -18.25 -2.13
N ASN A 148 -5.38 -19.14 -1.30
CA ASN A 148 -5.67 -20.54 -1.67
C ASN A 148 -4.46 -21.22 -2.33
N ASP A 149 -3.28 -21.03 -1.72
CA ASP A 149 -1.98 -21.59 -2.11
C ASP A 149 -1.52 -21.18 -3.54
N LYS A 150 -2.09 -20.09 -4.09
CA LYS A 150 -1.68 -19.49 -5.36
C LYS A 150 -1.19 -18.05 -5.16
N PRO A 151 -0.08 -17.65 -5.80
CA PRO A 151 0.33 -16.26 -5.84
C PRO A 151 -0.74 -15.39 -6.48
N GLN A 152 -1.05 -14.25 -5.86
CA GLN A 152 -1.96 -13.24 -6.37
C GLN A 152 -1.38 -11.85 -6.17
N VAL A 153 -1.75 -10.95 -7.07
CA VAL A 153 -1.43 -9.52 -7.00
C VAL A 153 -2.74 -8.75 -7.06
N ALA A 154 -2.96 -7.88 -6.08
CA ALA A 154 -4.06 -6.92 -6.09
C ALA A 154 -3.48 -5.52 -6.15
N GLU A 155 -4.02 -4.69 -7.03
CA GLU A 155 -3.64 -3.29 -7.16
C GLU A 155 -4.83 -2.39 -6.78
N ALA A 156 -4.53 -1.27 -6.14
CA ALA A 156 -5.52 -0.25 -5.82
C ALA A 156 -4.94 1.14 -6.05
N GLN A 157 -5.83 2.08 -6.33
CA GLN A 157 -5.52 3.50 -6.24
C GLN A 157 -5.62 3.95 -4.79
N VAL A 158 -4.77 4.90 -4.41
CA VAL A 158 -4.88 5.63 -3.15
C VAL A 158 -5.61 6.92 -3.48
N LEU A 159 -6.80 7.11 -2.91
CA LEU A 159 -7.70 8.23 -3.22
C LEU A 159 -7.73 9.23 -2.07
N ASN A 160 -7.79 10.52 -2.37
CA ASN A 160 -7.97 11.55 -1.36
C ASN A 160 -9.43 11.66 -0.88
N ASP A 161 -9.63 11.81 0.42
CA ASP A 161 -10.90 12.25 1.00
C ASP A 161 -10.75 13.67 1.57
N GLN A 162 -11.67 14.56 1.18
CA GLN A 162 -11.71 15.93 1.68
C GLN A 162 -12.32 16.01 3.09
N ASP A 163 -13.09 15.00 3.52
CA ASP A 163 -13.44 14.86 4.93
C ASP A 163 -12.25 14.24 5.68
N THR A 164 -11.33 15.12 6.10
CA THR A 164 -10.08 14.74 6.75
C THR A 164 -10.26 14.29 8.20
N GLN A 165 -11.44 14.48 8.80
CA GLN A 165 -11.74 14.09 10.18
C GLN A 165 -10.77 14.67 11.23
N GLY A 166 -10.21 15.85 10.96
CA GLY A 166 -9.24 16.52 11.84
C GLY A 166 -7.78 16.12 11.60
N HIS A 167 -7.52 15.22 10.66
CA HIS A 167 -6.17 14.89 10.20
C HIS A 167 -5.68 15.88 9.14
N LYS A 168 -4.37 15.90 8.85
CA LYS A 168 -3.82 16.75 7.76
C LYS A 168 -4.30 16.26 6.40
N ALA A 169 -4.37 14.95 6.21
CA ALA A 169 -5.00 14.32 5.06
C ALA A 169 -5.57 12.96 5.45
N ARG A 170 -6.60 12.53 4.72
CA ARG A 170 -7.18 11.20 4.81
C ARG A 170 -7.18 10.59 3.42
N PHE A 171 -6.60 9.41 3.29
CA PHE A 171 -6.61 8.66 2.05
C PHE A 171 -7.39 7.37 2.20
N ILE A 172 -8.04 6.97 1.12
CA ILE A 172 -8.83 5.75 1.04
C ILE A 172 -8.14 4.79 0.08
N VAL A 173 -7.93 3.56 0.54
CA VAL A 173 -7.43 2.46 -0.28
C VAL A 173 -8.45 1.34 -0.27
N VAL A 174 -8.87 0.85 -1.43
CA VAL A 174 -9.79 -0.30 -1.54
C VAL A 174 -9.05 -1.49 -2.15
N LEU A 175 -8.70 -2.46 -1.32
CA LEU A 175 -8.01 -3.69 -1.73
C LEU A 175 -8.91 -4.90 -1.43
N LEU A 176 -9.09 -5.78 -2.42
CA LEU A 176 -9.89 -7.00 -2.27
C LEU A 176 -11.32 -6.75 -1.73
N GLY A 177 -11.94 -5.64 -2.13
CA GLY A 177 -13.27 -5.25 -1.67
C GLY A 177 -13.33 -4.69 -0.25
N SER A 178 -12.20 -4.63 0.47
CA SER A 178 -12.09 -4.02 1.79
C SER A 178 -11.57 -2.58 1.67
N LYS A 179 -12.21 -1.65 2.40
CA LYS A 179 -11.79 -0.25 2.49
C LYS A 179 -10.83 -0.07 3.67
N PHE A 180 -9.72 0.62 3.44
CA PHE A 180 -8.73 0.99 4.44
C PHE A 180 -8.60 2.51 4.47
N ASP A 181 -8.73 3.08 5.66
CA ASP A 181 -8.45 4.49 5.92
C ASP A 181 -6.96 4.64 6.27
N VAL A 182 -6.31 5.59 5.60
CA VAL A 182 -4.92 5.97 5.83
C VAL A 182 -4.92 7.43 6.27
N PHE A 183 -4.37 7.73 7.43
CA PHE A 183 -4.34 9.10 7.95
C PHE A 183 -2.92 9.65 7.90
N VAL A 184 -2.81 10.91 7.47
CA VAL A 184 -1.58 11.70 7.59
C VAL A 184 -1.81 12.75 8.66
N ASP A 185 -1.00 12.72 9.69
CA ASP A 185 -0.97 13.76 10.73
C ASP A 185 0.29 14.60 10.60
N GLN A 186 0.16 15.89 10.93
CA GLN A 186 1.30 16.73 11.26
C GLN A 186 1.49 16.71 12.77
N LYS A 187 2.71 16.39 13.20
CA LYS A 187 3.10 16.40 14.60
C LYS A 187 3.81 17.71 14.94
N GLU A 188 4.16 17.86 16.21
CA GLU A 188 4.99 18.96 16.67
C GLU A 188 6.31 19.03 15.87
N GLU A 189 6.86 20.23 15.76
CA GLU A 189 8.12 20.51 15.03
C GLU A 189 8.08 20.23 13.52
N GLY A 190 6.88 20.03 12.94
CA GLY A 190 6.71 19.89 11.48
C GLY A 190 7.04 18.50 10.94
N SER A 191 7.20 17.51 11.80
CA SER A 191 7.25 16.10 11.40
C SER A 191 5.85 15.57 11.03
N HIS A 192 5.79 14.45 10.33
CA HIS A 192 4.53 13.84 9.91
C HIS A 192 4.44 12.37 10.32
N SER A 193 3.23 11.84 10.43
CA SER A 193 3.00 10.39 10.54
C SER A 193 1.96 9.91 9.55
N ILE A 194 2.24 8.79 8.88
CA ILE A 194 1.27 8.03 8.09
C ILE A 194 0.84 6.82 8.92
N THR A 195 -0.45 6.67 9.17
CA THR A 195 -1.00 5.51 9.88
C THR A 195 -1.99 4.77 9.00
N MET A 196 -1.97 3.45 9.09
CA MET A 196 -2.98 2.60 8.45
C MET A 196 -3.27 1.41 9.36
N GLU A 197 -4.55 1.18 9.60
CA GLU A 197 -5.03 -0.04 10.24
C GLU A 197 -5.67 -0.95 9.22
N ARG A 198 -5.22 -2.20 9.18
CA ARG A 198 -5.75 -3.20 8.27
C ARG A 198 -6.77 -4.06 8.99
N SER A 199 -7.98 -4.15 8.46
CA SER A 199 -8.92 -5.21 8.82
C SER A 199 -8.39 -6.59 8.40
N VAL A 200 -8.66 -7.62 9.21
CA VAL A 200 -8.32 -9.02 8.87
C VAL A 200 -8.95 -9.36 7.52
N ILE A 201 -8.13 -9.81 6.57
CA ILE A 201 -8.60 -10.39 5.32
C ILE A 201 -8.36 -11.90 5.41
N GLU A 202 -9.44 -12.67 5.47
CA GLU A 202 -9.36 -14.12 5.58
C GLU A 202 -8.69 -14.75 4.35
N GLY A 203 -7.95 -15.85 4.57
CA GLY A 203 -7.35 -16.64 3.50
C GLY A 203 -6.03 -16.11 2.94
N ILE A 204 -5.55 -14.94 3.39
CA ILE A 204 -4.22 -14.45 3.04
C ILE A 204 -3.18 -15.14 3.93
N LYS A 205 -2.17 -15.72 3.28
CA LYS A 205 -1.01 -16.31 3.95
C LYS A 205 0.27 -15.60 3.49
N PRO A 206 1.28 -15.49 4.38
CA PRO A 206 2.63 -15.19 3.94
C PRO A 206 3.20 -16.28 3.02
N PRO A 207 4.20 -15.96 2.17
CA PRO A 207 4.79 -14.64 2.01
C PRO A 207 3.82 -13.63 1.40
N SER A 208 3.93 -12.39 1.87
CA SER A 208 3.13 -11.28 1.37
C SER A 208 3.92 -9.99 1.38
N SER A 209 3.51 -9.01 0.58
CA SER A 209 4.00 -7.65 0.73
C SER A 209 2.93 -6.65 0.30
N ILE A 210 2.87 -5.53 1.02
CA ILE A 210 2.12 -4.35 0.61
C ILE A 210 3.12 -3.24 0.31
N GLU A 211 3.08 -2.75 -0.91
CA GLU A 211 3.85 -1.59 -1.37
C GLU A 211 2.88 -0.45 -1.64
N VAL A 212 3.17 0.72 -1.10
CA VAL A 212 2.38 1.93 -1.29
C VAL A 212 3.30 3.01 -1.83
N THR A 213 2.84 3.70 -2.86
CA THR A 213 3.51 4.86 -3.44
C THR A 213 2.56 6.05 -3.37
N ILE A 214 2.98 7.10 -2.66
CA ILE A 214 2.33 8.41 -2.66
C ILE A 214 3.02 9.26 -3.72
N PHE A 215 2.24 9.81 -4.65
CA PHE A 215 2.78 10.53 -5.80
C PHE A 215 3.27 11.94 -5.44
N SER A 216 4.06 12.51 -6.34
CA SER A 216 4.83 13.71 -6.09
C SER A 216 3.98 14.97 -6.01
N GLU A 217 2.76 14.96 -6.54
CA GLU A 217 1.84 16.10 -6.53
C GLU A 217 1.43 16.51 -5.12
N ILE A 218 1.53 15.61 -4.13
CA ILE A 218 1.10 15.88 -2.75
C ILE A 218 2.21 15.73 -1.72
N PHE A 219 3.43 15.39 -2.12
CA PHE A 219 4.57 15.20 -1.23
C PHE A 219 5.77 16.00 -1.73
N LYS A 220 6.31 16.85 -0.85
CA LYS A 220 7.40 17.77 -1.17
C LYS A 220 8.63 17.43 -0.32
N GLY A 221 9.78 17.44 -0.98
CA GLY A 221 11.10 17.33 -0.37
C GLY A 221 11.43 18.49 0.56
N PRO A 222 12.46 18.31 1.41
CA PRO A 222 12.81 19.24 2.46
C PRO A 222 13.46 20.52 1.94
N ASP A 223 13.55 21.53 2.81
CA ASP A 223 14.03 22.86 2.43
C ASP A 223 15.56 23.01 2.42
N SER A 224 16.29 22.01 2.91
CA SER A 224 17.75 21.97 3.04
C SER A 224 18.34 20.60 2.70
N ALA A 225 19.65 20.57 2.45
CA ALA A 225 20.42 19.32 2.40
C ALA A 225 20.55 18.71 3.80
N GLY A 226 20.84 17.42 3.87
CA GLY A 226 21.06 16.72 5.13
C GLY A 226 20.59 15.27 5.14
N ASP A 227 20.73 14.64 6.30
CA ASP A 227 20.31 13.27 6.55
C ASP A 227 18.91 13.25 7.20
N TYR A 228 17.97 12.60 6.52
CA TYR A 228 16.58 12.50 6.94
C TYR A 228 16.27 11.06 7.35
N SER A 229 16.03 10.84 8.65
CA SER A 229 15.71 9.52 9.19
C SER A 229 14.20 9.32 9.28
N PHE A 230 13.70 8.42 8.46
CA PHE A 230 12.34 7.90 8.50
C PHE A 230 12.30 6.72 9.46
N GLU A 231 11.25 6.65 10.27
CA GLU A 231 11.02 5.54 11.19
C GLU A 231 9.71 4.86 10.83
N ALA A 232 9.62 3.56 11.07
CA ALA A 232 8.37 2.85 10.93
C ALA A 232 8.18 1.90 12.10
N SER A 233 6.92 1.73 12.50
CA SER A 233 6.51 0.68 13.42
C SER A 233 5.45 -0.19 12.76
N ALA A 234 5.55 -1.50 12.98
CA ALA A 234 4.57 -2.47 12.53
C ALA A 234 4.06 -3.26 13.72
N LYS A 235 2.74 -3.33 13.88
CA LYS A 235 2.08 -4.14 14.90
C LYS A 235 1.59 -5.44 14.28
N LEU A 236 1.85 -6.55 14.94
CA LEU A 236 1.36 -7.88 14.54
C LEU A 236 0.05 -8.24 15.28
N PHE A 237 -0.58 -9.36 14.97
CA PHE A 237 -1.82 -9.81 15.64
C PHE A 237 -1.57 -10.34 17.06
N ASP A 238 -0.37 -10.83 17.36
CA ASP A 238 0.11 -11.13 18.72
C ASP A 238 0.43 -9.86 19.54
N GLU A 239 0.12 -8.69 18.98
CA GLU A 239 0.29 -7.36 19.57
C GLU A 239 1.75 -6.92 19.74
N SER A 240 2.73 -7.71 19.26
CA SER A 240 4.12 -7.29 19.22
C SER A 240 4.32 -6.12 18.25
N ILE A 241 5.27 -5.25 18.59
CA ILE A 241 5.62 -4.06 17.81
C ILE A 241 7.06 -4.20 17.33
N LEU A 242 7.23 -4.10 16.03
CA LEU A 242 8.53 -4.06 15.37
C LEU A 242 8.87 -2.61 15.00
N GLN A 243 10.14 -2.25 15.06
CA GLN A 243 10.63 -0.92 14.70
C GLN A 243 11.67 -1.00 13.60
N PHE A 244 11.59 -0.04 12.66
CA PHE A 244 12.46 0.07 11.52
C PHE A 244 12.92 1.52 11.36
N ARG A 245 14.09 1.73 10.78
CA ARG A 245 14.62 3.05 10.46
C ARG A 245 15.30 3.03 9.10
N LYS A 246 15.08 4.09 8.33
CA LYS A 246 15.70 4.32 7.02
C LYS A 246 16.17 5.76 6.95
N THR A 247 17.46 5.97 6.69
CA THR A 247 18.02 7.32 6.47
C THR A 247 18.21 7.58 4.98
N ILE A 248 17.81 8.76 4.53
CA ILE A 248 18.01 9.28 3.18
C ILE A 248 18.86 10.54 3.28
N SER A 249 19.99 10.53 2.58
CA SER A 249 20.90 11.68 2.50
C SER A 249 20.62 12.50 1.25
N LEU A 250 20.39 13.81 1.42
CA LEU A 250 20.24 14.77 0.33
C LEU A 250 21.46 15.69 0.28
N ASN A 251 22.03 15.84 -0.91
CA ASN A 251 23.18 16.71 -1.18
C ASN A 251 22.75 17.96 -1.94
#